data_AF-A0A3F3H4T3-F1
#
_entry.id   AF-A0A3F3H4T3-F1
#
_cell.length_a   1.000
_cell.length_b   1.000
_cell.length_c   1.000
_cell.angle_alpha   90.00
_cell.angle_beta   90.00
_cell.angle_gamma   90.00
#
_symmetry.space_group_name_H-M   'P 1'
#
loop_
_entity.id
_entity.type
_entity.pdbx_description
1 polymer ?
#
loop_
_entity_poly.entity_id
_entity_poly.type
_entity_poly.pdbx_seq_one_letter_code
_entity_poly.pdbx_strand_id
1 'polypeptide(L)'
;SQGFDGLVIATDTDPSGEGDLLAWEAIDAIKWTGPVFRANFVDESEKGLRKALENLKPIANFQEHGPLQKGLARNQWDFASMQLTRGATTLTKQAGYPFVSRQGRLKSAM
;
A
#
# COMPACT_ATOMS: atom_id res chain seq x y z
N SER A 1 -4.84 -25.08 -15.83
CA SER A 1 -4.90 -23.61 -15.91
C SER A 1 -6.28 -23.17 -15.50
N GLN A 2 -6.41 -22.31 -14.47
CA GLN A 2 -7.71 -21.69 -14.16
C GLN A 2 -8.11 -20.88 -15.40
N GLY A 3 -9.34 -21.06 -15.89
CA GLY A 3 -9.79 -20.61 -17.23
C GLY A 3 -10.01 -19.09 -17.36
N PHE A 4 -9.08 -18.29 -16.86
CA PHE A 4 -9.11 -16.84 -16.91
C PHE A 4 -7.87 -16.33 -17.65
N ASP A 5 -8.06 -15.33 -18.49
CA ASP A 5 -6.99 -14.76 -19.32
C ASP A 5 -6.23 -13.61 -18.61
N GLY A 6 -6.82 -13.00 -17.57
CA GLY A 6 -6.28 -11.83 -16.88
C GLY A 6 -7.11 -11.40 -15.67
N LEU A 7 -6.52 -10.59 -14.78
CA LEU A 7 -7.22 -9.95 -13.66
C LEU A 7 -7.33 -8.44 -13.87
N VAL A 8 -8.42 -7.85 -13.41
CA VAL A 8 -8.63 -6.39 -13.43
C VAL A 8 -8.79 -5.89 -12.00
N ILE A 9 -7.91 -4.98 -11.58
CA ILE A 9 -8.02 -4.24 -10.34
C ILE A 9 -8.99 -3.08 -10.56
N ALA A 10 -10.10 -3.10 -9.82
CA ALA A 10 -11.16 -2.10 -9.89
C ALA A 10 -11.50 -1.53 -8.49
N THR A 11 -10.51 -1.48 -7.59
CA THR A 11 -10.61 -0.79 -6.29
C THR A 11 -10.64 0.72 -6.48
N ASP A 12 -10.99 1.48 -5.43
CA ASP A 12 -11.00 2.94 -5.48
C ASP A 12 -9.66 3.51 -5.96
N THR A 13 -9.74 4.59 -6.75
CA THR A 13 -8.58 5.28 -7.32
C THR A 13 -8.27 6.49 -6.46
N ASP A 14 -7.49 6.29 -5.39
CA ASP A 14 -7.15 7.35 -4.45
C ASP A 14 -5.64 7.69 -4.49
N PRO A 15 -5.22 8.94 -4.16
CA PRO A 15 -3.82 9.35 -4.23
C PRO A 15 -2.89 8.61 -3.25
N SER A 16 -3.44 7.93 -2.23
CA SER A 16 -2.63 7.20 -1.26
C SER A 16 -2.12 5.87 -1.81
N GLY A 17 -2.81 5.29 -2.80
CA GLY A 17 -2.49 3.99 -3.37
C GLY A 17 -2.89 2.80 -2.49
N GLU A 18 -3.72 3.01 -1.47
CA GLU A 18 -4.21 1.96 -0.59
C GLU A 18 -5.03 0.91 -1.36
N GLY A 19 -5.89 1.37 -2.29
CA GLY A 19 -6.70 0.48 -3.13
C GLY A 19 -5.85 -0.44 -4.02
N ASP A 20 -4.70 0.03 -4.49
CA ASP A 20 -3.77 -0.79 -5.28
C ASP A 20 -3.07 -1.82 -4.39
N LEU A 21 -2.66 -1.43 -3.18
CA LEU A 21 -1.97 -2.31 -2.24
C LEU A 21 -2.85 -3.48 -1.80
N LEU A 22 -4.11 -3.21 -1.41
CA LEU A 22 -5.08 -4.24 -1.03
C LEU A 22 -5.34 -5.25 -2.14
N ALA A 23 -5.49 -4.76 -3.38
CA ALA A 23 -5.70 -5.64 -4.53
C ALA A 23 -4.48 -6.53 -4.81
N TRP A 24 -3.27 -5.99 -4.65
CA TRP A 24 -2.03 -6.74 -4.84
C TRP A 24 -1.82 -7.83 -3.80
N GLU A 25 -2.16 -7.58 -2.53
CA GLU A 25 -2.09 -8.61 -1.48
C GLU A 25 -2.99 -9.81 -1.81
N ALA A 26 -4.19 -9.57 -2.35
CA ALA A 26 -5.09 -10.63 -2.78
C ALA A 26 -4.54 -11.41 -3.99
N ILE A 27 -3.97 -10.71 -4.99
CA ILE A 27 -3.38 -11.32 -6.20
C ILE A 27 -2.17 -12.20 -5.83
N ASP A 28 -1.32 -11.74 -4.91
CA ASP A 28 -0.17 -12.49 -4.41
C ASP A 28 -0.61 -13.72 -3.60
N ALA A 29 -1.64 -13.59 -2.76
CA ALA A 29 -2.19 -14.69 -1.97
C ALA A 29 -2.72 -15.85 -2.83
N ILE A 30 -3.31 -15.55 -4.00
CA ILE A 30 -3.78 -16.56 -4.96
C ILE A 30 -2.67 -17.04 -5.90
N LYS A 31 -1.45 -16.51 -5.78
CA LYS A 31 -0.27 -16.84 -6.60
C LYS A 31 -0.55 -16.68 -8.10
N TRP A 32 -1.26 -15.62 -8.47
CA TRP A 32 -1.55 -15.33 -9.87
C TRP A 32 -0.29 -14.85 -10.60
N THR A 33 -0.02 -15.43 -11.77
CA THR A 33 1.16 -15.11 -12.60
C THR A 33 0.80 -14.59 -13.99
N GLY A 34 -0.50 -14.44 -14.28
CA GLY A 34 -0.97 -13.92 -15.56
C GLY A 34 -1.04 -12.39 -15.61
N PRO A 35 -1.53 -11.81 -16.70
CA PRO A 35 -1.61 -10.35 -16.84
C PRO A 35 -2.58 -9.74 -15.84
N VAL A 36 -2.23 -8.54 -15.36
CA VAL A 36 -3.04 -7.74 -14.44
C VAL A 36 -3.26 -6.36 -15.06
N PHE A 37 -4.49 -5.86 -14.99
CA PHE A 37 -4.90 -4.57 -15.52
C PHE A 37 -5.49 -3.70 -14.42
N ARG A 38 -5.43 -2.37 -14.58
CA ARG A 38 -6.07 -1.40 -13.68
C ARG A 38 -7.16 -0.63 -14.42
N ALA A 39 -8.38 -0.70 -13.89
CA ALA A 39 -9.45 0.22 -14.22
C ALA A 39 -9.33 1.45 -13.30
N ASN A 40 -9.15 2.64 -13.88
CA ASN A 40 -9.13 3.90 -13.15
C ASN A 40 -10.43 4.64 -13.43
N PHE A 41 -11.29 4.77 -12.42
CA PHE A 41 -12.53 5.53 -12.51
C PHE A 41 -12.53 6.58 -11.39
N VAL A 42 -12.96 7.80 -11.75
CA VAL A 42 -13.02 8.95 -10.82
C VAL A 42 -14.42 9.08 -10.22
N ASP A 43 -15.42 8.50 -10.89
CA ASP A 43 -16.81 8.47 -10.46
C ASP A 43 -17.41 7.07 -10.71
N GLU A 44 -18.46 6.74 -9.99
CA GLU A 44 -19.23 5.49 -10.14
C GLU A 44 -20.32 5.62 -11.21
N SER A 45 -20.25 6.63 -12.06
CA SER A 45 -21.24 6.80 -13.13
C SER A 45 -21.05 5.70 -14.19
N GLU A 46 -22.14 5.30 -14.84
CA GLU A 46 -22.08 4.30 -15.91
C GLU A 46 -21.07 4.70 -17.02
N LYS A 47 -21.02 6.00 -17.36
CA LYS A 47 -20.07 6.53 -18.34
C LYS A 47 -18.63 6.43 -17.85
N GLY A 48 -18.37 6.75 -16.58
CA GLY A 48 -17.04 6.67 -15.97
C GLY A 48 -16.53 5.23 -15.95
N LEU A 49 -17.36 4.29 -15.52
CA LEU A 49 -17.04 2.87 -15.48
C LEU A 49 -16.79 2.28 -16.87
N ARG A 50 -17.66 2.55 -17.85
CA ARG A 50 -17.45 2.10 -19.24
C ARG A 50 -16.14 2.61 -19.81
N LYS A 51 -15.85 3.90 -19.63
CA LYS A 51 -14.59 4.51 -20.08
C LYS A 51 -13.37 3.86 -19.40
N ALA A 52 -13.46 3.53 -18.12
CA ALA A 52 -12.39 2.87 -17.38
C ALA A 52 -12.14 1.43 -17.85
N LEU A 53 -13.20 0.68 -18.19
CA LEU A 53 -13.11 -0.67 -18.72
C LEU A 53 -12.64 -0.71 -20.19
N GLU A 54 -12.94 0.32 -20.97
CA GLU A 54 -12.42 0.47 -22.34
C GLU A 54 -10.94 0.87 -22.33
N ASN A 55 -10.48 1.61 -21.31
CA ASN A 55 -9.12 2.13 -21.20
C ASN A 55 -8.35 1.48 -20.04
N LEU A 56 -8.35 0.15 -20.00
CA LEU A 56 -7.58 -0.62 -19.02
C LEU A 56 -6.08 -0.35 -19.17
N LYS A 57 -5.43 -0.01 -18.05
CA LYS A 57 -3.98 0.16 -18.02
C LYS A 57 -3.32 -1.16 -17.65
N PRO A 58 -2.47 -1.75 -18.50
CA PRO A 58 -1.71 -2.94 -18.12
C PRO A 58 -0.72 -2.58 -17.01
N ILE A 59 -0.66 -3.42 -15.97
CA ILE A 59 0.35 -3.33 -14.92
C ILE A 59 1.44 -4.35 -15.27
N ALA A 60 2.57 -3.85 -15.77
CA ALA A 60 3.61 -4.69 -16.35
C ALA A 60 4.36 -5.56 -15.32
N ASN A 61 4.61 -5.06 -14.11
CA ASN A 61 5.24 -5.83 -13.04
C ASN A 61 5.12 -5.14 -11.68
N PHE A 62 4.89 -5.95 -10.64
CA PHE A 62 4.94 -5.55 -9.22
C PHE A 62 6.25 -4.84 -8.85
N GLN A 63 7.37 -5.26 -9.47
CA GLN A 63 8.72 -4.78 -9.16
C GLN A 63 9.09 -3.46 -9.86
N GLU A 64 8.45 -3.13 -10.99
CA GLU A 64 8.69 -1.88 -11.74
C GLU A 64 7.68 -0.76 -11.40
N HIS A 65 6.67 -1.07 -10.58
CA HIS A 65 5.74 -0.06 -10.07
C HIS A 65 6.40 0.83 -9.01
N GLY A 66 6.95 1.97 -9.47
CA GLY A 66 7.49 3.02 -8.61
C GLY A 66 6.62 3.45 -7.41
N PRO A 67 5.27 3.43 -7.48
CA PRO A 67 4.42 3.69 -6.32
C PRO A 67 4.53 2.63 -5.22
N LEU A 68 4.67 1.35 -5.59
CA LEU A 68 4.72 0.23 -4.65
C LEU A 68 6.08 0.17 -3.94
N GLN A 69 7.16 0.48 -4.65
CA GLN A 69 8.50 0.73 -4.08
C GLN A 69 8.48 1.85 -3.03
N LYS A 70 7.77 2.96 -3.30
CA LYS A 70 7.59 4.05 -2.33
C LYS A 70 6.79 3.60 -1.09
N GLY A 71 5.72 2.82 -1.29
CA GLY A 71 4.92 2.27 -0.20
C GLY A 71 5.70 1.29 0.69
N LEU A 72 6.48 0.39 0.09
CA LEU A 72 7.34 -0.56 0.81
C LEU A 72 8.47 0.15 1.57
N ALA A 73 9.13 1.13 0.94
CA ALA A 73 10.16 1.93 1.62
C ALA A 73 9.58 2.68 2.82
N ARG A 74 8.37 3.26 2.67
CA ARG A 74 7.67 3.93 3.77
C ARG A 74 7.32 2.96 4.91
N ASN A 75 6.76 1.79 4.59
CA ASN A 75 6.42 0.78 5.59
C ASN A 75 7.64 0.24 6.34
N GLN A 76 8.73 -0.05 5.62
CA GLN A 76 9.99 -0.50 6.24
C GLN A 76 10.60 0.57 7.14
N TRP A 77 10.57 1.84 6.70
CA TRP A 77 11.09 2.95 7.51
C TRP A 77 10.22 3.23 8.74
N ASP A 78 8.89 3.18 8.60
CA ASP A 78 7.97 3.35 9.72
C ASP A 78 8.19 2.22 10.75
N PHE A 79 8.39 0.96 10.31
CA PHE A 79 8.74 -0.17 11.20
C PHE A 79 10.10 0.01 11.89
N ALA A 80 11.13 0.43 11.15
CA ALA A 80 12.45 0.71 11.72
C ALA A 80 12.39 1.81 12.79
N SER A 81 11.58 2.85 12.56
CA SER A 81 11.40 3.96 13.49
C SER A 81 10.73 3.55 14.81
N MET A 82 9.99 2.44 14.85
CA MET A 82 9.39 1.93 16.10
C MET A 82 10.45 1.54 17.15
N GLN A 83 11.68 1.20 16.74
CA GLN A 83 12.76 0.92 17.68
C GLN A 83 13.17 2.18 18.47
N LEU A 84 12.96 3.37 17.91
CA LEU A 84 13.22 4.65 18.60
C LEU A 84 12.26 4.86 19.78
N THR A 85 10.96 4.54 19.61
CA THR A 85 9.99 4.51 20.73
C THR A 85 10.45 3.55 21.83
N ARG A 86 10.95 2.36 21.47
CA ARG A 86 11.39 1.34 22.44
C ARG A 86 12.63 1.80 23.21
N GLY A 87 13.62 2.40 22.53
CA GLY A 87 14.80 2.98 23.16
C GLY A 87 14.44 4.14 24.10
N ALA A 88 13.66 5.11 23.63
CA ALA A 88 13.23 6.25 24.42
C ALA A 88 12.41 5.83 25.66
N THR A 89 11.49 4.87 25.50
CA THR A 89 10.69 4.33 26.62
C THR A 89 11.55 3.57 27.63
N THR A 90 12.62 2.91 27.20
CA THR A 90 13.53 2.20 28.12
C THR A 90 14.35 3.20 28.93
N LEU A 91 14.84 4.26 28.30
CA LEU A 91 15.58 5.34 28.97
C LEU A 91 14.71 6.13 29.94
N THR A 92 13.45 6.45 29.57
CA THR A 92 12.52 7.15 30.49
C THR A 92 12.15 6.30 31.70
N LYS A 93 11.96 4.98 31.51
CA LYS A 93 11.73 4.04 32.61
C LYS A 93 12.94 3.91 33.53
N GLN A 94 14.16 3.87 32.97
CA GLN A 94 15.40 3.87 33.76
C GLN A 94 15.59 5.17 34.56
N ALA A 95 15.12 6.29 34.02
CA ALA A 95 15.11 7.59 34.71
C ALA A 95 13.95 7.77 35.72
N GLY A 96 13.16 6.72 35.97
CA GLY A 96 12.11 6.73 36.99
C GLY A 96 10.74 7.27 36.54
N TYR A 97 10.54 7.54 35.25
CA TYR A 97 9.27 8.03 34.72
C TYR A 97 8.41 6.88 34.15
N PRO A 98 7.21 6.61 34.69
CA PRO A 98 6.42 5.43 34.35
C PRO A 98 5.52 5.63 33.11
N PHE A 99 6.02 6.30 32.06
CA PHE A 99 5.27 6.51 30.82
C PHE A 99 6.02 6.02 29.58
N VAL A 100 5.24 5.61 28.56
CA VAL A 100 5.75 5.19 27.26
C VAL A 100 5.98 6.44 26.41
N SER A 101 7.24 6.69 26.02
CA SER A 101 7.59 7.78 25.11
C SER A 101 7.27 7.36 23.68
N ARG A 102 6.10 7.76 23.18
CA ARG A 102 5.60 7.42 21.84
C ARG A 102 6.26 8.30 20.77
N GLN A 103 7.46 7.90 20.34
CA GLN A 103 8.24 8.58 19.31
C GLN A 103 8.22 7.80 17.99
N GLY A 104 7.53 8.33 16.98
CA GLY A 104 7.53 7.78 15.62
C GLY A 104 7.78 8.89 14.61
N ARG A 105 8.11 8.56 13.37
CA ARG A 105 8.51 9.50 12.31
C ARG A 105 7.70 10.81 12.26
N LEU A 106 6.38 10.73 12.45
CA LEU A 106 5.49 11.90 12.41
C LEU A 106 5.31 12.61 13.77
N LYS A 107 5.58 11.92 14.89
CA LYS A 107 5.41 12.44 16.25
C LYS A 107 6.68 13.04 16.85
N SER A 108 7.86 12.68 16.34
CA SER A 108 9.15 13.20 16.80
C SER A 108 9.63 14.45 16.03
N ALA A 109 8.94 14.82 14.94
CA ALA A 109 9.26 15.98 14.10
C ALA A 109 8.27 17.16 14.27
N MET A 110 7.29 17.01 15.16
CA MET A 110 6.39 18.06 15.65
C MET A 110 6.87 18.52 17.02
#